data_AF-A0A9W6U4Y0-F1
#
_entry.id   AF-A0A9W6U4Y0-F1
#
_cell.length_a   1.000
_cell.length_b   1.000
_cell.length_c   1.000
_cell.angle_alpha   90.00
_cell.angle_beta   90.00
_cell.angle_gamma   90.00
#
_symmetry.space_group_name_H-M   'P 1'
#
loop_
_entity.id
_entity.type
_entity.pdbx_description
1 polymer ?
#
loop_
_entity_poly.entity_id
_entity_poly.type
_entity_poly.pdbx_seq_one_letter_code
_entity_poly.pdbx_strand_id
1 'polypeptide(L)'
;MTAVSVPGQFVVLTAVQVVYRECFRDDQGEFPHVARRIDAFVGDLASRWTLSGAYERTGSLRFLELLAARTPRDNEPELLYRLWELGNVAKMAAARGDLETMVWLAHVYHPEASLSMGAAAAAGSGHLHVLKWLHEEQRHRIHWGGLEWCEAVKGGRAEVIEWLTEHVPVHPEASPRVMFEAARAGDLGVVRWLLDGSNLPASVALKAAHEGRQWQVVQWLLMNCEIENRTVDADAAATDGELAFLQWAYEHASVELGGRVVMNAVALNGHLDVLMWLHDGPAKIELCASVFAQAARGGHLDMLKWLHSRQCSATAAAMDHAAEGGFLEIVKWLDTNREEGCTSRAMDGAARNGHLTVVKWLHGAGKKFYCPFVMDSAAANGHLRVVKWLHEHRSEGCTEDAMNYASRFGHLDVVKWLHHNRSEDCSAFALDWAAAYGHLDVVKWLHAHRREGCTTWAMDSAAREGHLEVVKSLHQYREEGCTTAAMSSAAASGHFATVRWLHENRSEGCASNAMARAIAVGHFDVVLFLREKRLFKVNYAAGNAIECPRLELMRWLLENASAELEGVWFRVSRGHWHMNEWMQRHGLRRTYQDDRHTDWIRQG
;
A
#
# COMPACT_ATOMS: atom_id res chain seq x y z
N MET A 1 15.18 -20.12 -28.59
CA MET A 1 14.28 -18.96 -28.44
C MET A 1 14.97 -17.93 -27.57
N THR A 2 15.27 -16.76 -28.13
CA THR A 2 15.80 -15.59 -27.43
C THR A 2 14.69 -14.97 -26.60
N ALA A 3 14.66 -15.27 -25.30
CA ALA A 3 13.82 -14.57 -24.34
C ALA A 3 14.60 -13.35 -23.81
N VAL A 4 14.07 -12.16 -24.06
CA VAL A 4 14.46 -10.92 -23.38
C VAL A 4 14.10 -11.11 -21.91
N SER A 5 15.09 -11.23 -21.03
CA SER A 5 14.90 -11.37 -19.60
C SER A 5 14.46 -10.04 -18.99
N VAL A 6 13.23 -9.99 -18.47
CA VAL A 6 12.81 -8.97 -17.51
C VAL A 6 13.49 -9.30 -16.17
N PRO A 7 14.16 -8.36 -15.48
CA PRO A 7 14.79 -8.64 -14.19
C PRO A 7 13.71 -8.96 -13.14
N GLY A 8 13.73 -10.18 -12.59
CA GLY A 8 12.84 -10.58 -11.48
C GLY A 8 11.98 -11.83 -11.73
N GLN A 9 11.85 -12.31 -12.97
CA GLN A 9 11.23 -13.61 -13.25
C GLN A 9 12.29 -14.71 -13.14
N PHE A 10 12.31 -15.44 -12.03
CA PHE A 10 12.92 -16.76 -12.01
C PHE A 10 12.05 -17.68 -12.87
N VAL A 11 12.58 -18.13 -14.01
CA VAL A 11 11.94 -19.18 -14.80
C VAL A 11 11.95 -20.44 -13.95
N VAL A 12 10.79 -20.82 -13.42
CA VAL A 12 10.65 -22.11 -12.74
C VAL A 12 10.88 -23.18 -13.79
N LEU A 13 11.85 -24.05 -13.55
CA LEU A 13 12.07 -25.25 -14.34
C LEU A 13 10.87 -26.19 -14.13
N THR A 14 9.83 -26.02 -14.94
CA THR A 14 8.63 -26.89 -14.94
C THR A 14 8.86 -28.18 -15.70
N ALA A 15 9.80 -28.19 -16.65
CA ALA A 15 10.27 -29.35 -17.36
C ALA A 15 11.74 -29.17 -17.79
N VAL A 16 12.54 -30.25 -17.69
CA VAL A 16 13.88 -30.33 -18.29
C VAL A 16 13.79 -31.30 -19.47
N GLN A 17 13.93 -30.81 -20.69
CA GLN A 17 14.10 -31.66 -21.86
C GLN A 17 15.59 -31.86 -22.11
N VAL A 18 16.07 -33.10 -21.96
CA VAL A 18 17.47 -33.43 -22.24
C VAL A 18 17.57 -33.94 -23.67
N VAL A 19 18.33 -33.24 -24.52
CA VAL A 19 18.53 -33.59 -25.93
C VAL A 19 19.91 -34.24 -26.10
N TYR A 20 19.95 -35.44 -26.69
CA TYR A 20 21.16 -36.21 -26.90
C TYR A 20 21.55 -36.29 -28.38
N ARG A 21 22.84 -36.50 -28.66
CA ARG A 21 23.38 -36.69 -30.01
C ARG A 21 23.26 -38.12 -30.55
N GLU A 22 22.97 -39.11 -29.70
CA GLU A 22 22.89 -40.53 -30.07
C GLU A 22 21.61 -41.18 -29.49
N CYS A 23 20.98 -42.08 -30.24
CA CYS A 23 19.81 -42.86 -29.79
C CYS A 23 20.24 -43.95 -28.80
N PHE A 24 19.55 -44.01 -27.64
CA PHE A 24 19.76 -45.09 -26.66
C PHE A 24 19.39 -46.44 -27.26
N ARG A 25 20.27 -47.43 -27.05
CA ARG A 25 19.92 -48.85 -27.18
C ARG A 25 19.47 -49.34 -25.81
N ASP A 26 18.22 -49.76 -25.76
CA ASP A 26 17.57 -50.60 -24.74
C ASP A 26 17.51 -50.07 -23.29
N ASP A 27 16.27 -49.85 -22.85
CA ASP A 27 15.66 -50.09 -21.54
C ASP A 27 16.24 -49.45 -20.25
N GLN A 28 17.41 -48.83 -20.27
CA GLN A 28 18.06 -48.24 -19.07
C GLN A 28 17.90 -46.71 -19.01
N GLY A 29 16.67 -46.25 -19.17
CA GLY A 29 16.29 -44.83 -19.33
C GLY A 29 16.34 -43.95 -18.07
N GLU A 30 17.25 -44.19 -17.11
CA GLU A 30 17.41 -43.32 -15.95
C GLU A 30 18.83 -42.77 -15.83
N PHE A 31 18.96 -41.46 -15.59
CA PHE A 31 20.22 -40.80 -15.26
C PHE A 31 20.23 -40.37 -13.78
N PRO A 32 20.58 -41.27 -12.85
CA PRO A 32 20.57 -40.97 -11.41
C PRO A 32 21.42 -39.77 -11.03
N HIS A 33 22.43 -39.40 -11.82
CA HIS A 33 23.29 -38.25 -11.55
C HIS A 33 22.65 -36.91 -11.95
N VAL A 34 21.87 -36.88 -13.05
CA VAL A 34 21.09 -35.69 -13.47
C VAL A 34 19.92 -35.50 -12.52
N ALA A 35 19.20 -36.58 -12.22
CA ALA A 35 18.14 -36.58 -11.21
C ALA A 35 18.67 -36.06 -9.87
N ARG A 36 19.80 -36.57 -9.37
CA ARG A 36 20.44 -36.06 -8.13
C ARG A 36 20.83 -34.58 -8.19
N ARG A 37 21.27 -34.07 -9.33
CA ARG A 37 21.62 -32.64 -9.46
C ARG A 37 20.38 -31.74 -9.46
N ILE A 38 19.33 -32.15 -10.16
CA ILE A 38 18.03 -31.45 -10.12
C ILE A 38 17.47 -31.52 -8.70
N ASP A 39 17.53 -32.69 -8.07
CA ASP A 39 17.08 -32.94 -6.70
C ASP A 39 17.83 -32.07 -5.68
N ALA A 40 19.15 -31.94 -5.82
CA ALA A 40 19.99 -31.07 -5.00
C ALA A 40 19.70 -29.58 -5.24
N PHE A 41 19.50 -29.16 -6.49
CA PHE A 41 19.12 -27.78 -6.82
C PHE A 41 17.75 -27.40 -6.24
N VAL A 42 16.75 -28.29 -6.38
CA VAL A 42 15.44 -28.13 -5.75
C VAL A 42 15.55 -28.16 -4.22
N GLY A 43 16.48 -28.94 -3.66
CA GLY A 43 16.75 -28.99 -2.22
C GLY A 43 17.30 -27.67 -1.67
N ASP A 44 18.26 -27.05 -2.36
CA ASP A 44 18.80 -25.74 -2.00
C ASP A 44 17.77 -24.61 -2.20
N LEU A 45 16.86 -24.73 -3.17
CA LEU A 45 15.73 -23.81 -3.32
C LEU A 45 14.73 -23.96 -2.17
N ALA A 46 14.39 -25.20 -1.80
CA ALA A 46 13.42 -25.50 -0.75
C ALA A 46 13.87 -25.01 0.63
N SER A 47 15.17 -25.02 0.93
CA SER A 47 15.71 -24.50 2.19
C SER A 47 15.68 -22.96 2.29
N ARG A 48 15.43 -22.26 1.18
CA ARG A 48 15.46 -20.80 1.09
C ARG A 48 14.08 -20.17 0.98
N TRP A 49 13.05 -20.94 0.62
CA TRP A 49 11.73 -20.43 0.26
C TRP A 49 10.67 -20.92 1.22
N THR A 50 9.82 -19.99 1.69
CA THR A 50 8.58 -20.34 2.38
C THR A 50 7.54 -20.81 1.37
N LEU A 51 6.52 -21.55 1.81
CA LEU A 51 5.47 -22.06 0.93
C LEU A 51 4.69 -20.89 0.27
N SER A 52 4.41 -19.85 1.06
CA SER A 52 3.78 -18.62 0.61
C SER A 52 4.64 -17.83 -0.38
N GLY A 53 5.93 -17.62 -0.08
CA GLY A 53 6.86 -16.93 -0.97
C GLY A 53 7.07 -17.67 -2.30
N ALA A 54 6.99 -19.00 -2.28
CA ALA A 54 6.99 -19.82 -3.47
C ALA A 54 5.76 -19.63 -4.33
N TYR A 55 4.58 -19.70 -3.73
CA TYR A 55 3.35 -19.51 -4.49
C TYR A 55 3.20 -18.08 -5.03
N GLU A 56 3.66 -17.09 -4.28
CA GLU A 56 3.67 -15.69 -4.71
C GLU A 56 4.40 -15.49 -6.03
N ARG A 57 5.63 -16.01 -6.11
CA ARG A 57 6.50 -15.84 -7.27
C ARG A 57 6.15 -16.75 -8.44
N THR A 58 5.62 -17.94 -8.16
CA THR A 58 5.49 -19.00 -9.18
C THR A 58 4.06 -19.32 -9.57
N GLY A 59 3.11 -19.19 -8.64
CA GLY A 59 1.74 -19.69 -8.81
C GLY A 59 1.64 -21.18 -9.10
N SER A 60 2.69 -21.97 -8.86
CA SER A 60 2.76 -23.36 -9.29
C SER A 60 2.44 -24.33 -8.16
N LEU A 61 1.30 -25.02 -8.25
CA LEU A 61 0.95 -26.12 -7.35
C LEU A 61 2.05 -27.18 -7.29
N ARG A 62 2.59 -27.57 -8.46
CA ARG A 62 3.64 -28.58 -8.53
C ARG A 62 4.87 -28.21 -7.71
N PHE A 63 5.23 -26.94 -7.68
CA PHE A 63 6.34 -26.47 -6.86
C PHE A 63 5.99 -26.51 -5.36
N LEU A 64 4.75 -26.21 -4.99
CA LEU A 64 4.28 -26.37 -3.60
C LEU A 64 4.30 -27.83 -3.13
N GLU A 65 3.86 -28.77 -3.97
CA GLU A 65 3.93 -30.21 -3.67
C GLU A 65 5.36 -30.64 -3.36
N LEU A 66 6.31 -30.17 -4.16
CA LEU A 66 7.74 -30.47 -3.98
C LEU A 66 8.29 -29.88 -2.68
N LEU A 67 7.90 -28.65 -2.32
CA LEU A 67 8.31 -28.02 -1.06
C LEU A 67 7.71 -28.77 0.14
N ALA A 68 6.41 -29.04 0.11
CA ALA A 68 5.69 -29.72 1.18
C ALA A 68 6.18 -31.15 1.43
N ALA A 69 6.57 -31.87 0.37
CA ALA A 69 7.13 -33.22 0.49
C ALA A 69 8.50 -33.26 1.20
N ARG A 70 9.22 -32.13 1.24
CA ARG A 70 10.59 -32.03 1.79
C ARG A 70 10.64 -31.40 3.18
N THR A 71 9.56 -30.79 3.64
CA THR A 71 9.44 -30.28 5.01
C THR A 71 9.17 -31.43 6.00
N PRO A 72 10.03 -31.65 7.01
CA PRO A 72 9.96 -32.81 7.91
C PRO A 72 8.75 -32.75 8.83
N ARG A 73 7.83 -33.72 8.79
CA ARG A 73 6.49 -33.61 9.41
C ARG A 73 6.46 -33.50 10.94
N ASP A 74 7.50 -33.94 11.65
CA ASP A 74 7.42 -34.35 13.06
C ASP A 74 7.90 -33.31 14.12
N ASN A 75 8.22 -32.06 13.75
CA ASN A 75 8.63 -31.02 14.72
C ASN A 75 7.46 -30.09 15.11
N GLU A 76 7.02 -30.13 16.37
CA GLU A 76 5.85 -29.37 16.86
C GLU A 76 5.91 -27.82 16.83
N PRO A 77 7.05 -27.11 17.04
CA PRO A 77 7.09 -25.66 16.87
C PRO A 77 6.78 -25.19 15.43
N GLU A 78 6.76 -26.13 14.47
CA GLU A 78 6.42 -25.89 13.07
C GLU A 78 4.91 -25.95 12.77
N LEU A 79 4.06 -26.49 13.65
CA LEU A 79 2.64 -26.69 13.33
C LEU A 79 1.89 -25.35 13.15
N LEU A 80 1.98 -24.44 14.12
CA LEU A 80 1.33 -23.13 14.03
C LEU A 80 1.86 -22.31 12.85
N TYR A 81 3.15 -22.44 12.54
CA TYR A 81 3.74 -21.80 11.37
C TYR A 81 3.28 -22.41 10.04
N ARG A 82 3.09 -23.73 9.97
CA ARG A 82 2.50 -24.37 8.79
C ARG A 82 1.06 -23.96 8.57
N LEU A 83 0.27 -23.81 9.63
CA LEU A 83 -1.09 -23.28 9.55
C LEU A 83 -1.08 -21.83 9.04
N TRP A 84 -0.13 -21.03 9.51
CA TRP A 84 0.09 -19.68 9.01
C TRP A 84 0.42 -19.65 7.51
N GLU A 85 1.35 -20.49 7.08
CA GLU A 85 1.73 -20.63 5.66
C GLU A 85 0.59 -21.15 4.80
N LEU A 86 -0.18 -22.14 5.27
CA LEU A 86 -1.39 -22.58 4.59
C LEU A 86 -2.38 -21.43 4.43
N GLY A 87 -2.62 -20.64 5.48
CA GLY A 87 -3.51 -19.49 5.42
C GLY A 87 -3.05 -18.43 4.41
N ASN A 88 -1.74 -18.21 4.29
CA ASN A 88 -1.15 -17.32 3.27
C ASN A 88 -1.40 -17.86 1.85
N VAL A 89 -1.05 -19.11 1.58
CA VAL A 89 -1.24 -19.70 0.26
C VAL A 89 -2.73 -19.79 -0.08
N ALA A 90 -3.59 -20.16 0.86
CA ALA A 90 -5.04 -20.22 0.67
C ALA A 90 -5.60 -18.85 0.30
N LYS A 91 -5.18 -17.78 0.99
CA LYS A 91 -5.57 -16.40 0.63
C LYS A 91 -5.19 -16.08 -0.81
N MET A 92 -3.96 -16.39 -1.22
CA MET A 92 -3.44 -16.06 -2.55
C MET A 92 -4.07 -16.92 -3.66
N ALA A 93 -4.23 -18.23 -3.42
CA ALA A 93 -4.83 -19.16 -4.37
C ALA A 93 -6.30 -18.83 -4.59
N ALA A 94 -7.06 -18.61 -3.51
CA ALA A 94 -8.44 -18.17 -3.58
C ALA A 94 -8.59 -16.82 -4.29
N ALA A 95 -7.71 -15.85 -4.04
CA ALA A 95 -7.73 -14.55 -4.73
C ALA A 95 -7.38 -14.62 -6.22
N ARG A 96 -6.73 -15.71 -6.68
CA ARG A 96 -6.45 -15.99 -8.10
C ARG A 96 -7.50 -16.89 -8.74
N GLY A 97 -8.46 -17.41 -7.97
CA GLY A 97 -9.43 -18.40 -8.42
C GLY A 97 -8.84 -19.79 -8.67
N ASP A 98 -7.64 -20.07 -8.16
CA ASP A 98 -6.96 -21.36 -8.30
C ASP A 98 -7.57 -22.40 -7.36
N LEU A 99 -8.60 -23.08 -7.86
CA LEU A 99 -9.30 -24.13 -7.14
C LEU A 99 -8.42 -25.37 -6.93
N GLU A 100 -7.50 -25.67 -7.83
CA GLU A 100 -6.65 -26.87 -7.74
C GLU A 100 -5.71 -26.76 -6.54
N THR A 101 -5.05 -25.61 -6.38
CA THR A 101 -4.21 -25.35 -5.20
C THR A 101 -5.04 -25.34 -3.91
N MET A 102 -6.27 -24.79 -3.95
CA MET A 102 -7.17 -24.80 -2.79
C MET A 102 -7.59 -26.22 -2.38
N VAL A 103 -7.90 -27.09 -3.35
CA VAL A 103 -8.23 -28.50 -3.12
C VAL A 103 -7.03 -29.24 -2.53
N TRP A 104 -5.83 -29.00 -3.04
CA TRP A 104 -4.60 -29.60 -2.52
C TRP A 104 -4.31 -29.17 -1.07
N LEU A 105 -4.44 -27.87 -0.76
CA LEU A 105 -4.28 -27.37 0.60
C LEU A 105 -5.26 -28.04 1.57
N ALA A 106 -6.51 -28.19 1.13
CA ALA A 106 -7.59 -28.74 1.95
C ALA A 106 -7.46 -30.25 2.18
N HIS A 107 -7.08 -31.04 1.17
CA HIS A 107 -7.10 -32.50 1.26
C HIS A 107 -5.73 -33.13 1.55
N VAL A 108 -4.64 -32.48 1.11
CA VAL A 108 -3.30 -33.08 1.12
C VAL A 108 -2.38 -32.39 2.12
N TYR A 109 -2.37 -31.06 2.16
CA TYR A 109 -1.40 -30.33 3.00
C TYR A 109 -1.80 -30.35 4.48
N HIS A 110 -3.00 -29.89 4.84
CA HIS A 110 -3.48 -29.96 6.23
C HIS A 110 -5.03 -30.01 6.31
N PRO A 111 -5.63 -31.20 6.50
CA PRO A 111 -7.09 -31.37 6.49
C PRO A 111 -7.87 -30.63 7.59
N GLU A 112 -7.25 -30.38 8.74
CA GLU A 112 -7.93 -29.74 9.88
C GLU A 112 -7.76 -28.20 9.93
N ALA A 113 -7.01 -27.63 8.98
CA ALA A 113 -6.69 -26.20 9.04
C ALA A 113 -7.90 -25.32 8.68
N SER A 114 -8.04 -24.17 9.33
CA SER A 114 -9.05 -23.17 8.97
C SER A 114 -8.80 -22.63 7.56
N LEU A 115 -9.86 -22.54 6.76
CA LEU A 115 -9.84 -21.98 5.41
C LEU A 115 -10.52 -20.60 5.32
N SER A 116 -10.79 -19.98 6.47
CA SER A 116 -11.54 -18.72 6.56
C SER A 116 -10.88 -17.57 5.78
N MET A 117 -9.55 -17.53 5.75
CA MET A 117 -8.79 -16.54 4.96
C MET A 117 -8.93 -16.76 3.44
N GLY A 118 -9.00 -18.01 3.00
CA GLY A 118 -9.26 -18.37 1.61
C GLY A 118 -10.69 -17.96 1.20
N ALA A 119 -11.69 -18.26 2.05
CA ALA A 119 -13.07 -17.84 1.82
C ALA A 119 -13.19 -16.31 1.68
N ALA A 120 -12.57 -15.56 2.60
CA ALA A 120 -12.57 -14.10 2.54
C ALA A 120 -11.91 -13.56 1.26
N ALA A 121 -10.79 -14.15 0.84
CA ALA A 121 -10.08 -13.73 -0.36
C ALA A 121 -10.82 -14.08 -1.66
N ALA A 122 -11.44 -15.27 -1.75
CA ALA A 122 -12.31 -15.64 -2.86
C ALA A 122 -13.48 -14.66 -2.98
N ALA A 123 -14.10 -14.33 -1.84
CA ALA A 123 -15.24 -13.43 -1.79
C ALA A 123 -14.86 -12.00 -2.24
N GLY A 124 -13.77 -11.43 -1.74
CA GLY A 124 -13.30 -10.10 -2.15
C GLY A 124 -12.76 -10.02 -3.58
N SER A 125 -12.30 -11.14 -4.14
CA SER A 125 -11.79 -11.19 -5.52
C SER A 125 -12.87 -11.57 -6.55
N GLY A 126 -14.07 -11.96 -6.11
CA GLY A 126 -15.18 -12.32 -6.99
C GLY A 126 -15.13 -13.76 -7.52
N HIS A 127 -14.35 -14.66 -6.91
CA HIS A 127 -14.22 -16.05 -7.34
C HIS A 127 -15.30 -16.94 -6.73
N LEU A 128 -16.53 -16.79 -7.22
CA LEU A 128 -17.71 -17.48 -6.71
C LEU A 128 -17.59 -19.01 -6.78
N HIS A 129 -16.92 -19.58 -7.78
CA HIS A 129 -16.72 -21.03 -7.88
C HIS A 129 -15.88 -21.59 -6.73
N VAL A 130 -14.83 -20.88 -6.30
CA VAL A 130 -14.03 -21.27 -5.13
C VAL A 130 -14.87 -21.15 -3.86
N LEU A 131 -15.67 -20.09 -3.75
CA LEU A 131 -16.52 -19.86 -2.58
C LEU A 131 -17.62 -20.92 -2.44
N LYS A 132 -18.25 -21.32 -3.55
CA LYS A 132 -19.22 -22.43 -3.59
C LYS A 132 -18.59 -23.74 -3.17
N TRP A 133 -17.43 -24.10 -3.73
CA TRP A 133 -16.71 -25.30 -3.32
C TRP A 133 -16.36 -25.27 -1.82
N LEU A 134 -15.86 -24.14 -1.30
CA LEU A 134 -15.58 -23.97 0.12
C LEU A 134 -16.84 -24.13 0.99
N HIS A 135 -18.00 -23.70 0.50
CA HIS A 135 -19.27 -23.81 1.19
C HIS A 135 -19.89 -25.21 1.14
N GLU A 136 -19.75 -25.91 0.02
CA GLU A 136 -20.34 -27.24 -0.20
C GLU A 136 -19.47 -28.33 0.45
N GLU A 137 -18.16 -28.28 0.25
CA GLU A 137 -17.24 -29.36 0.65
C GLU A 137 -16.49 -29.06 1.95
N GLN A 138 -16.22 -27.78 2.26
CA GLN A 138 -15.32 -27.38 3.37
C GLN A 138 -16.01 -26.50 4.42
N ARG A 139 -17.35 -26.56 4.51
CA ARG A 139 -18.18 -25.65 5.33
C ARG A 139 -17.73 -25.53 6.78
N HIS A 140 -17.40 -26.66 7.40
CA HIS A 140 -17.06 -26.76 8.82
C HIS A 140 -15.70 -26.14 9.18
N ARG A 141 -14.85 -25.84 8.19
CA ARG A 141 -13.50 -25.28 8.38
C ARG A 141 -13.46 -23.77 8.25
N ILE A 142 -14.61 -23.14 8.03
CA ILE A 142 -14.73 -21.70 7.77
C ILE A 142 -15.68 -21.10 8.80
N HIS A 143 -15.24 -19.98 9.36
CA HIS A 143 -16.04 -19.16 10.26
C HIS A 143 -16.84 -18.14 9.45
N TRP A 144 -17.96 -18.62 8.87
CA TRP A 144 -18.87 -17.84 8.05
C TRP A 144 -19.58 -16.72 8.83
N GLY A 145 -20.11 -15.73 8.11
CA GLY A 145 -20.88 -14.61 8.61
C GLY A 145 -20.06 -13.37 8.97
N GLY A 146 -18.83 -13.23 8.48
CA GLY A 146 -17.92 -12.15 8.92
C GLY A 146 -16.98 -11.65 7.83
N LEU A 147 -15.83 -12.32 7.68
CA LEU A 147 -14.73 -11.83 6.85
C LEU A 147 -15.05 -11.84 5.38
N GLU A 148 -15.66 -12.92 4.89
CA GLU A 148 -16.09 -13.06 3.52
C GLU A 148 -17.12 -12.00 3.13
N TRP A 149 -18.04 -11.65 4.03
CA TRP A 149 -18.94 -10.53 3.85
C TRP A 149 -18.20 -9.20 3.75
N CYS A 150 -17.29 -8.93 4.70
CA CYS A 150 -16.50 -7.70 4.71
C CYS A 150 -15.69 -7.54 3.41
N GLU A 151 -15.05 -8.60 2.94
CA GLU A 151 -14.22 -8.56 1.73
C GLU A 151 -15.04 -8.52 0.44
N ALA A 152 -16.16 -9.26 0.35
CA ALA A 152 -17.06 -9.20 -0.81
C ALA A 152 -17.61 -7.79 -1.04
N VAL A 153 -18.05 -7.15 0.04
CA VAL A 153 -18.62 -5.80 0.03
C VAL A 153 -17.57 -4.75 -0.31
N LYS A 154 -16.39 -4.80 0.33
CA LYS A 154 -15.26 -3.93 -0.05
C LYS A 154 -14.85 -4.09 -1.51
N GLY A 155 -14.92 -5.31 -2.03
CA GLY A 155 -14.59 -5.64 -3.41
C GLY A 155 -15.69 -5.27 -4.42
N GLY A 156 -16.88 -4.83 -3.97
CA GLY A 156 -18.02 -4.52 -4.84
C GLY A 156 -18.50 -5.74 -5.66
N ARG A 157 -18.41 -6.95 -5.11
CA ARG A 157 -18.65 -8.20 -5.85
C ARG A 157 -20.13 -8.57 -5.83
N ALA A 158 -20.94 -7.92 -6.66
CA ALA A 158 -22.41 -8.09 -6.67
C ALA A 158 -22.86 -9.57 -6.72
N GLU A 159 -22.32 -10.39 -7.62
CA GLU A 159 -22.68 -11.82 -7.73
C GLU A 159 -22.34 -12.62 -6.46
N VAL A 160 -21.23 -12.30 -5.79
CA VAL A 160 -20.85 -12.94 -4.53
C VAL A 160 -21.77 -12.48 -3.40
N ILE A 161 -22.11 -11.20 -3.35
CA ILE A 161 -22.99 -10.62 -2.34
C ILE A 161 -24.40 -11.20 -2.45
N GLU A 162 -24.94 -11.32 -3.67
CA GLU A 162 -26.23 -11.97 -3.93
C GLU A 162 -26.20 -13.42 -3.41
N TRP A 163 -25.18 -14.18 -3.79
CA TRP A 163 -25.02 -15.56 -3.32
C TRP A 163 -24.86 -15.66 -1.79
N LEU A 164 -24.08 -14.78 -1.16
CA LEU A 164 -23.90 -14.73 0.29
C LEU A 164 -25.22 -14.43 1.00
N THR A 165 -26.04 -13.52 0.48
CA THR A 165 -27.35 -13.14 1.04
C THR A 165 -28.28 -14.35 1.15
N GLU A 166 -28.21 -15.28 0.19
CA GLU A 166 -29.03 -16.49 0.15
C GLU A 166 -28.49 -17.63 1.03
N HIS A 167 -27.17 -17.76 1.19
CA HIS A 167 -26.54 -18.97 1.72
C HIS A 167 -25.85 -18.79 3.09
N VAL A 168 -25.47 -17.56 3.45
CA VAL A 168 -24.61 -17.29 4.61
C VAL A 168 -25.17 -16.13 5.45
N PRO A 169 -25.80 -16.42 6.61
CA PRO A 169 -26.25 -15.35 7.50
C PRO A 169 -25.06 -14.60 8.10
N VAL A 170 -25.21 -13.29 8.28
CA VAL A 170 -24.20 -12.46 8.95
C VAL A 170 -24.23 -12.74 10.45
N HIS A 171 -23.06 -12.97 11.05
CA HIS A 171 -22.92 -13.26 12.46
C HIS A 171 -23.17 -11.99 13.29
N PRO A 172 -23.95 -12.04 14.40
CA PRO A 172 -24.32 -10.84 15.17
C PRO A 172 -23.15 -9.96 15.63
N GLU A 173 -22.04 -10.59 16.04
CA GLU A 173 -20.83 -9.84 16.46
C GLU A 173 -20.13 -9.13 15.29
N ALA A 174 -20.30 -9.63 14.06
CA ALA A 174 -19.74 -9.06 12.84
C ALA A 174 -20.69 -8.11 12.11
N SER A 175 -22.00 -8.14 12.38
CA SER A 175 -22.99 -7.32 11.67
C SER A 175 -22.68 -5.82 11.64
N PRO A 176 -22.23 -5.17 12.73
CA PRO A 176 -21.83 -3.75 12.69
C PRO A 176 -20.66 -3.49 11.73
N ARG A 177 -19.72 -4.43 11.65
CA ARG A 177 -18.56 -4.33 10.74
C ARG A 177 -18.98 -4.48 9.29
N VAL A 178 -19.86 -5.44 9.00
CA VAL A 178 -20.37 -5.66 7.63
C VAL A 178 -21.21 -4.46 7.18
N MET A 179 -22.10 -3.96 8.05
CA MET A 179 -22.89 -2.73 7.80
C MET A 179 -21.97 -1.54 7.50
N PHE A 180 -20.94 -1.36 8.31
CA PHE A 180 -19.95 -0.29 8.11
C PHE A 180 -19.28 -0.40 6.74
N GLU A 181 -18.82 -1.59 6.35
CA GLU A 181 -18.18 -1.76 5.04
C GLU A 181 -19.17 -1.59 3.88
N ALA A 182 -20.43 -2.01 4.02
CA ALA A 182 -21.47 -1.86 2.99
C ALA A 182 -21.81 -0.39 2.74
N ALA A 183 -22.07 0.36 3.80
CA ALA A 183 -22.34 1.78 3.68
C ALA A 183 -21.13 2.56 3.14
N ARG A 184 -19.91 2.18 3.54
CA ARG A 184 -18.68 2.79 3.03
C ARG A 184 -18.41 2.48 1.56
N ALA A 185 -18.76 1.29 1.09
CA ALA A 185 -18.63 0.86 -0.31
C ALA A 185 -19.77 1.37 -1.21
N GLY A 186 -20.86 1.87 -0.64
CA GLY A 186 -22.02 2.36 -1.39
C GLY A 186 -23.05 1.29 -1.72
N ASP A 187 -22.95 0.10 -1.13
CA ASP A 187 -23.88 -1.00 -1.37
C ASP A 187 -25.18 -0.80 -0.59
N LEU A 188 -26.09 -0.03 -1.20
CA LEU A 188 -27.39 0.26 -0.61
C LEU A 188 -28.27 -0.99 -0.43
N GLY A 189 -28.06 -2.03 -1.24
CA GLY A 189 -28.80 -3.28 -1.13
C GLY A 189 -28.50 -4.00 0.17
N VAL A 190 -27.21 -4.18 0.48
CA VAL A 190 -26.76 -4.81 1.72
C VAL A 190 -27.10 -3.95 2.94
N VAL A 191 -26.97 -2.63 2.85
CA VAL A 191 -27.36 -1.72 3.95
C VAL A 191 -28.83 -1.89 4.31
N ARG A 192 -29.73 -1.89 3.30
CA ARG A 192 -31.17 -2.13 3.52
C ARG A 192 -31.44 -3.48 4.14
N TRP A 193 -30.86 -4.52 3.53
CA TRP A 193 -31.04 -5.90 3.99
C TRP A 193 -30.62 -6.09 5.45
N LEU A 194 -29.50 -5.49 5.85
CA LEU A 194 -29.05 -5.55 7.25
C LEU A 194 -29.91 -4.70 8.19
N LEU A 195 -30.41 -3.53 7.77
CA LEU A 195 -31.30 -2.72 8.62
C LEU A 195 -32.66 -3.39 8.85
N ASP A 196 -33.19 -4.08 7.83
CA ASP A 196 -34.45 -4.81 7.93
C ASP A 196 -34.31 -6.10 8.76
N GLY A 197 -33.16 -6.78 8.63
CA GLY A 197 -32.90 -8.08 9.27
C GLY A 197 -32.26 -8.01 10.66
N SER A 198 -31.74 -6.86 11.09
CA SER A 198 -31.01 -6.72 12.36
C SER A 198 -31.32 -5.41 13.08
N ASN A 199 -31.35 -5.44 14.42
CA ASN A 199 -31.60 -4.26 15.26
C ASN A 199 -30.36 -3.35 15.37
N LEU A 200 -29.72 -3.05 14.25
CA LEU A 200 -28.55 -2.19 14.18
C LEU A 200 -28.95 -0.72 14.05
N PRO A 201 -28.30 0.20 14.77
CA PRO A 201 -28.61 1.61 14.63
C PRO A 201 -28.11 2.13 13.28
N ALA A 202 -28.98 2.85 12.55
CA ALA A 202 -28.67 3.46 11.26
C ALA A 202 -27.52 4.48 11.32
N SER A 203 -27.15 4.94 12.52
CA SER A 203 -26.00 5.83 12.76
C SER A 203 -24.66 5.20 12.32
N VAL A 204 -24.50 3.88 12.44
CA VAL A 204 -23.30 3.15 11.99
C VAL A 204 -23.16 3.25 10.48
N ALA A 205 -24.26 3.01 9.75
CA ALA A 205 -24.32 3.14 8.31
C ALA A 205 -24.10 4.59 7.87
N LEU A 206 -24.72 5.57 8.57
CA LEU A 206 -24.58 6.98 8.22
C LEU A 206 -23.12 7.45 8.35
N LYS A 207 -22.45 7.12 9.46
CA LYS A 207 -21.04 7.46 9.66
C LYS A 207 -20.17 6.85 8.57
N ALA A 208 -20.37 5.58 8.25
CA ALA A 208 -19.59 4.88 7.26
C ALA A 208 -19.82 5.38 5.82
N ALA A 209 -21.06 5.74 5.47
CA ALA A 209 -21.39 6.33 4.17
C ALA A 209 -20.73 7.71 3.98
N HIS A 210 -20.64 8.53 5.04
CA HIS A 210 -19.86 9.77 5.01
C HIS A 210 -18.36 9.50 4.82
N GLU A 211 -17.79 8.57 5.59
CA GLU A 211 -16.38 8.17 5.43
C GLU A 211 -16.08 7.62 4.02
N GLY A 212 -17.05 6.95 3.40
CA GLY A 212 -16.96 6.41 2.04
C GLY A 212 -17.33 7.38 0.92
N ARG A 213 -17.76 8.61 1.24
CA ARG A 213 -18.27 9.60 0.28
C ARG A 213 -19.43 9.06 -0.58
N GLN A 214 -20.33 8.28 0.03
CA GLN A 214 -21.45 7.61 -0.64
C GLN A 214 -22.76 8.38 -0.45
N TRP A 215 -22.90 9.49 -1.18
CA TRP A 215 -23.98 10.46 -0.98
C TRP A 215 -25.38 9.91 -1.25
N GLN A 216 -25.52 8.96 -2.18
CA GLN A 216 -26.79 8.26 -2.42
C GLN A 216 -27.24 7.44 -1.19
N VAL A 217 -26.30 6.78 -0.50
CA VAL A 217 -26.59 6.03 0.74
C VAL A 217 -26.92 6.99 1.87
N VAL A 218 -26.17 8.10 2.01
CA VAL A 218 -26.47 9.15 2.99
C VAL A 218 -27.87 9.71 2.80
N GLN A 219 -28.22 10.08 1.56
CA GLN A 219 -29.55 10.58 1.21
C GLN A 219 -30.63 9.57 1.60
N TRP A 220 -30.45 8.31 1.22
CA TRP A 220 -31.43 7.27 1.51
C TRP A 220 -31.61 7.06 3.02
N LEU A 221 -30.52 6.98 3.79
CA LEU A 221 -30.56 6.81 5.25
C LEU A 221 -31.31 7.96 5.94
N LEU A 222 -31.03 9.20 5.53
CA LEU A 222 -31.68 10.38 6.11
C LEU A 222 -33.16 10.49 5.73
N MET A 223 -33.58 9.95 4.59
CA MET A 223 -34.99 9.96 4.17
C MET A 223 -35.81 8.84 4.82
N ASN A 224 -35.20 7.69 5.10
CA ASN A 224 -35.94 6.47 5.46
C ASN A 224 -35.69 5.98 6.89
N CYS A 225 -34.68 6.49 7.60
CA CYS A 225 -34.35 6.06 8.96
C CYS A 225 -34.51 7.20 9.97
N GLU A 226 -34.96 6.85 11.18
CA GLU A 226 -34.96 7.76 12.33
C GLU A 226 -33.54 7.89 12.89
N ILE A 227 -32.92 9.05 12.71
CA ILE A 227 -31.54 9.33 13.14
C ILE A 227 -31.54 10.62 13.96
N GLU A 228 -31.05 10.53 15.20
CA GLU A 228 -31.02 11.66 16.14
C GLU A 228 -30.13 12.81 15.67
N ASN A 229 -28.98 12.50 15.04
CA ASN A 229 -28.04 13.49 14.53
C ASN A 229 -27.98 13.44 12.99
N ARG A 230 -28.73 14.33 12.33
CA ARG A 230 -28.89 14.40 10.87
C ARG A 230 -27.83 15.26 10.16
N THR A 231 -26.64 15.41 10.75
CA THR A 231 -25.56 16.19 10.15
C THR A 231 -25.10 15.60 8.83
N VAL A 232 -24.97 16.45 7.81
CA VAL A 232 -24.43 16.12 6.49
C VAL A 232 -23.14 16.89 6.28
N ASP A 233 -22.11 16.20 5.80
CA ASP A 233 -20.86 16.84 5.38
C ASP A 233 -21.02 17.45 3.97
N ALA A 234 -21.59 18.66 3.90
CA ALA A 234 -21.76 19.38 2.63
C ALA A 234 -20.43 19.80 1.99
N ASP A 235 -19.38 20.01 2.79
CA ASP A 235 -18.06 20.40 2.30
C ASP A 235 -17.45 19.27 1.46
N ALA A 236 -17.56 18.04 1.95
CA ALA A 236 -17.15 16.85 1.22
C ALA A 236 -17.99 16.62 -0.04
N ALA A 237 -19.31 16.76 0.02
CA ALA A 237 -20.18 16.59 -1.15
C ALA A 237 -19.92 17.66 -2.24
N ALA A 238 -19.67 18.91 -1.85
CA ALA A 238 -19.26 19.97 -2.78
C ALA A 238 -17.93 19.68 -3.44
N THR A 239 -16.98 19.13 -2.69
CA THR A 239 -15.68 18.72 -3.23
C THR A 239 -15.79 17.58 -4.26
N ASP A 240 -16.82 16.72 -4.17
CA ASP A 240 -17.09 15.66 -5.16
C ASP A 240 -17.89 16.14 -6.38
N GLY A 241 -18.45 17.36 -6.34
CA GLY A 241 -19.29 17.89 -7.42
C GLY A 241 -20.75 17.44 -7.37
N GLU A 242 -21.23 16.98 -6.21
CA GLU A 242 -22.56 16.37 -6.07
C GLU A 242 -23.67 17.42 -5.90
N LEU A 243 -23.88 18.22 -6.94
CA LEU A 243 -24.82 19.34 -6.93
C LEU A 243 -26.25 18.92 -6.55
N ALA A 244 -26.74 17.81 -7.12
CA ALA A 244 -28.09 17.33 -6.86
C ALA A 244 -28.29 16.94 -5.38
N PHE A 245 -27.29 16.28 -4.79
CA PHE A 245 -27.32 15.93 -3.38
C PHE A 245 -27.24 17.18 -2.49
N LEU A 246 -26.40 18.16 -2.83
CA LEU A 246 -26.30 19.42 -2.07
C LEU A 246 -27.59 20.23 -2.09
N GLN A 247 -28.25 20.32 -3.25
CA GLN A 247 -29.55 20.97 -3.38
C GLN A 247 -30.60 20.27 -2.52
N TRP A 248 -30.67 18.94 -2.62
CA TRP A 248 -31.55 18.15 -1.78
C TRP A 248 -31.25 18.33 -0.29
N ALA A 249 -29.98 18.27 0.10
CA ALA A 249 -29.53 18.40 1.48
C ALA A 249 -29.86 19.78 2.03
N TYR A 250 -29.69 20.85 1.25
CA TYR A 250 -30.05 22.21 1.65
C TYR A 250 -31.56 22.38 1.92
N GLU A 251 -32.41 21.73 1.12
CA GLU A 251 -33.87 21.81 1.26
C GLU A 251 -34.41 20.95 2.41
N HIS A 252 -33.80 19.79 2.68
CA HIS A 252 -34.38 18.74 3.52
C HIS A 252 -33.57 18.39 4.78
N ALA A 253 -32.33 18.85 4.87
CA ALA A 253 -31.48 18.71 6.04
C ALA A 253 -31.02 20.11 6.46
N SER A 254 -31.06 20.43 7.75
CA SER A 254 -30.50 21.70 8.23
C SER A 254 -28.98 21.66 8.06
N VAL A 255 -28.48 22.12 6.92
CA VAL A 255 -27.05 22.08 6.57
C VAL A 255 -26.51 23.49 6.46
N GLU A 256 -25.41 23.75 7.16
CA GLU A 256 -24.62 24.94 6.93
C GLU A 256 -23.79 24.73 5.66
N LEU A 257 -24.15 25.43 4.59
CA LEU A 257 -23.35 25.45 3.37
C LEU A 257 -22.04 26.20 3.67
N GLY A 258 -20.92 25.51 3.41
CA GLY A 258 -19.61 25.80 4.00
C GLY A 258 -18.95 27.14 3.65
N GLY A 259 -17.70 27.29 4.10
CA GLY A 259 -16.93 28.54 4.03
C GLY A 259 -15.98 28.64 2.84
N ARG A 260 -15.04 29.60 2.90
CA ARG A 260 -14.01 29.85 1.85
C ARG A 260 -13.19 28.59 1.49
N VAL A 261 -13.04 27.64 2.40
CA VAL A 261 -12.29 26.39 2.18
C VAL A 261 -12.98 25.50 1.13
N VAL A 262 -14.31 25.42 1.16
CA VAL A 262 -15.09 24.62 0.20
C VAL A 262 -14.96 25.18 -1.21
N MET A 263 -15.09 26.50 -1.36
CA MET A 263 -14.93 27.17 -2.66
C MET A 263 -13.57 26.89 -3.29
N ASN A 264 -12.51 26.79 -2.48
CA ASN A 264 -11.18 26.42 -2.95
C ASN A 264 -11.12 24.98 -3.45
N ALA A 265 -11.73 24.02 -2.73
CA ALA A 265 -11.75 22.61 -3.13
C ALA A 265 -12.59 22.37 -4.38
N VAL A 266 -13.78 22.98 -4.44
CA VAL A 266 -14.67 22.99 -5.62
C VAL A 266 -13.93 23.55 -6.84
N ALA A 267 -13.21 24.67 -6.67
CA ALA A 267 -12.44 25.28 -7.74
C ALA A 267 -11.26 24.43 -8.19
N LEU A 268 -10.56 23.76 -7.26
CA LEU A 268 -9.46 22.85 -7.59
C LEU A 268 -9.94 21.65 -8.43
N ASN A 269 -11.10 21.08 -8.09
CA ASN A 269 -11.65 19.90 -8.77
C ASN A 269 -12.46 20.23 -10.03
N GLY A 270 -12.82 21.50 -10.24
CA GLY A 270 -13.42 21.96 -11.50
C GLY A 270 -14.95 21.91 -11.55
N HIS A 271 -15.61 21.78 -10.40
CA HIS A 271 -17.07 21.72 -10.30
C HIS A 271 -17.67 23.12 -10.42
N LEU A 272 -17.67 23.68 -11.64
CA LEU A 272 -18.15 25.02 -11.95
C LEU A 272 -19.63 25.22 -11.61
N ASP A 273 -20.45 24.19 -11.80
CA ASP A 273 -21.87 24.17 -11.46
C ASP A 273 -22.11 24.30 -9.94
N VAL A 274 -21.37 23.55 -9.12
CA VAL A 274 -21.39 23.69 -7.66
C VAL A 274 -20.86 25.06 -7.23
N LEU A 275 -19.77 25.54 -7.83
CA LEU A 275 -19.21 26.86 -7.55
C LEU A 275 -20.23 27.98 -7.82
N MET A 276 -20.90 27.91 -8.98
CA MET A 276 -21.96 28.84 -9.37
C MET A 276 -23.12 28.78 -8.39
N TRP A 277 -23.58 27.58 -8.02
CA TRP A 277 -24.69 27.41 -7.08
C TRP A 277 -24.35 27.94 -5.68
N LEU A 278 -23.13 27.74 -5.18
CA LEU A 278 -22.68 28.25 -3.89
C LEU A 278 -22.55 29.79 -3.88
N HIS A 279 -22.11 30.40 -4.98
CA HIS A 279 -21.93 31.85 -5.09
C HIS A 279 -23.22 32.60 -5.43
N ASP A 280 -23.95 32.16 -6.45
CA ASP A 280 -25.17 32.82 -6.95
C ASP A 280 -26.43 32.37 -6.20
N GLY A 281 -26.38 31.22 -5.53
CA GLY A 281 -27.51 30.62 -4.83
C GLY A 281 -27.63 31.07 -3.36
N PRO A 282 -28.15 30.20 -2.48
CA PRO A 282 -28.59 30.60 -1.14
C PRO A 282 -27.44 30.99 -0.20
N ALA A 283 -26.27 30.37 -0.35
CA ALA A 283 -25.12 30.59 0.53
C ALA A 283 -24.40 31.92 0.28
N LYS A 284 -24.50 32.47 -0.95
CA LYS A 284 -23.89 33.75 -1.38
C LYS A 284 -22.43 33.91 -0.95
N ILE A 285 -21.64 32.85 -1.10
CA ILE A 285 -20.26 32.84 -0.63
C ILE A 285 -19.41 33.76 -1.53
N GLU A 286 -18.61 34.63 -0.91
CA GLU A 286 -17.75 35.56 -1.63
C GLU A 286 -16.60 34.87 -2.38
N LEU A 287 -16.37 35.31 -3.62
CA LEU A 287 -15.21 34.91 -4.42
C LEU A 287 -13.95 35.65 -3.94
N CYS A 288 -12.81 34.96 -3.92
CA CYS A 288 -11.53 35.55 -3.56
C CYS A 288 -10.36 34.95 -4.37
N ALA A 289 -9.21 35.59 -4.26
CA ALA A 289 -8.00 35.19 -4.97
C ALA A 289 -7.56 33.74 -4.77
N SER A 290 -7.87 33.11 -3.63
CA SER A 290 -7.56 31.69 -3.42
C SER A 290 -8.39 30.78 -4.33
N VAL A 291 -9.67 31.10 -4.55
CA VAL A 291 -10.57 30.34 -5.44
C VAL A 291 -10.05 30.42 -6.87
N PHE A 292 -9.66 31.61 -7.30
CA PHE A 292 -9.05 31.84 -8.61
C PHE A 292 -7.74 31.06 -8.80
N ALA A 293 -6.87 31.08 -7.78
CA ALA A 293 -5.61 30.35 -7.81
C ALA A 293 -5.81 28.82 -7.82
N GLN A 294 -6.81 28.29 -7.10
CA GLN A 294 -7.13 26.85 -7.14
C GLN A 294 -7.75 26.42 -8.48
N ALA A 295 -8.61 27.23 -9.09
CA ALA A 295 -9.11 26.97 -10.44
C ALA A 295 -7.97 26.88 -11.47
N ALA A 296 -6.96 27.75 -11.35
CA ALA A 296 -5.77 27.71 -12.19
C ALA A 296 -4.89 26.47 -11.90
N ARG A 297 -4.78 26.07 -10.63
CA ARG A 297 -4.08 24.85 -10.21
C ARG A 297 -4.75 23.58 -10.73
N GLY A 298 -6.08 23.56 -10.82
CA GLY A 298 -6.86 22.44 -11.34
C GLY A 298 -6.93 22.39 -12.87
N GLY A 299 -6.51 23.44 -13.57
CA GLY A 299 -6.53 23.49 -15.04
C GLY A 299 -7.87 23.91 -15.65
N HIS A 300 -8.73 24.60 -14.89
CA HIS A 300 -10.12 24.87 -15.29
C HIS A 300 -10.28 26.23 -15.96
N LEU A 301 -9.90 26.33 -17.24
CA LEU A 301 -9.92 27.59 -17.99
C LEU A 301 -11.30 28.26 -18.05
N ASP A 302 -12.38 27.50 -18.24
CA ASP A 302 -13.72 28.08 -18.34
C ASP A 302 -14.23 28.62 -17.01
N MET A 303 -13.84 27.96 -15.91
CA MET A 303 -14.05 28.49 -14.56
C MET A 303 -13.25 29.79 -14.33
N LEU A 304 -12.01 29.87 -14.79
CA LEU A 304 -11.22 31.11 -14.70
C LEU A 304 -11.85 32.26 -15.50
N LYS A 305 -12.36 32.00 -16.71
CA LYS A 305 -13.10 32.99 -17.49
C LYS A 305 -14.35 33.45 -16.74
N TRP A 306 -15.09 32.53 -16.14
CA TRP A 306 -16.26 32.85 -15.33
C TRP A 306 -15.89 33.71 -14.11
N LEU A 307 -14.87 33.32 -13.34
CA LEU A 307 -14.36 34.09 -12.20
C LEU A 307 -13.88 35.48 -12.60
N HIS A 308 -13.22 35.60 -13.75
CA HIS A 308 -12.78 36.88 -14.30
C HIS A 308 -13.96 37.78 -14.69
N SER A 309 -15.01 37.21 -15.29
CA SER A 309 -16.24 37.95 -15.61
C SER A 309 -16.92 38.55 -14.37
N ARG A 310 -16.72 37.95 -13.20
CA ARG A 310 -17.21 38.42 -11.89
C ARG A 310 -16.21 39.31 -11.14
N GLN A 311 -15.14 39.75 -11.81
CA GLN A 311 -14.09 40.61 -11.23
C GLN A 311 -13.46 40.01 -9.96
N CYS A 312 -13.37 38.68 -9.90
CA CYS A 312 -12.68 38.00 -8.80
C CYS A 312 -11.23 38.49 -8.73
N SER A 313 -10.77 38.80 -7.52
CA SER A 313 -9.36 39.13 -7.29
C SER A 313 -8.48 37.92 -7.63
N ALA A 314 -7.26 38.16 -8.09
CA ALA A 314 -6.27 37.12 -8.27
C ALA A 314 -4.92 37.62 -7.73
N THR A 315 -3.95 36.71 -7.67
CA THR A 315 -2.57 37.01 -7.34
C THR A 315 -1.66 36.24 -8.31
N ALA A 316 -0.36 36.50 -8.26
CA ALA A 316 0.64 35.75 -9.03
C ALA A 316 0.55 34.22 -8.81
N ALA A 317 -0.06 33.76 -7.70
CA ALA A 317 -0.31 32.35 -7.43
C ALA A 317 -1.13 31.66 -8.53
N ALA A 318 -2.02 32.38 -9.22
CA ALA A 318 -2.80 31.79 -10.32
C ALA A 318 -1.90 31.35 -11.48
N MET A 319 -0.98 32.21 -11.92
CA MET A 319 -0.06 31.85 -13.01
C MET A 319 1.02 30.88 -12.52
N ASP A 320 1.49 31.01 -11.27
CA ASP A 320 2.43 30.07 -10.67
C ASP A 320 1.87 28.64 -10.65
N HIS A 321 0.63 28.46 -10.19
CA HIS A 321 -0.03 27.15 -10.17
C HIS A 321 -0.40 26.63 -11.56
N ALA A 322 -0.82 27.50 -12.48
CA ALA A 322 -1.07 27.09 -13.88
C ALA A 322 0.23 26.58 -14.55
N ALA A 323 1.35 27.24 -14.27
CA ALA A 323 2.66 26.81 -14.77
C ALA A 323 3.12 25.51 -14.12
N GLU A 324 2.92 25.36 -12.80
CA GLU A 324 3.14 24.13 -12.05
C GLU A 324 2.34 22.95 -12.62
N GLY A 325 1.07 23.15 -13.01
CA GLY A 325 0.24 22.12 -13.64
C GLY A 325 0.45 21.93 -15.14
N GLY A 326 1.35 22.71 -15.76
CA GLY A 326 1.67 22.57 -17.19
C GLY A 326 0.60 23.13 -18.13
N PHE A 327 -0.37 23.89 -17.62
CA PHE A 327 -1.50 24.42 -18.38
C PHE A 327 -1.10 25.66 -19.18
N LEU A 328 -0.31 25.46 -20.25
CA LEU A 328 0.23 26.54 -21.07
C LEU A 328 -0.85 27.52 -21.58
N GLU A 329 -2.02 27.02 -21.97
CA GLU A 329 -3.11 27.88 -22.45
C GLU A 329 -3.68 28.77 -21.35
N ILE A 330 -3.75 28.28 -20.10
CA ILE A 330 -4.10 29.10 -18.94
C ILE A 330 -3.01 30.11 -18.66
N VAL A 331 -1.73 29.71 -18.69
CA VAL A 331 -0.60 30.64 -18.48
C VAL A 331 -0.64 31.79 -19.49
N LYS A 332 -0.83 31.50 -20.78
CA LYS A 332 -0.99 32.52 -21.83
C LYS A 332 -2.22 33.39 -21.61
N TRP A 333 -3.34 32.77 -21.26
CA TRP A 333 -4.58 33.50 -21.02
C TRP A 333 -4.45 34.45 -19.82
N LEU A 334 -3.82 34.00 -18.73
CA LEU A 334 -3.53 34.84 -17.56
C LEU A 334 -2.60 35.99 -17.93
N ASP A 335 -1.51 35.76 -18.67
CA ASP A 335 -0.59 36.82 -19.05
C ASP A 335 -1.23 37.87 -19.98
N THR A 336 -2.24 37.46 -20.77
CA THR A 336 -2.96 38.36 -21.68
C THR A 336 -4.09 39.14 -20.98
N ASN A 337 -4.78 38.53 -20.02
CA ASN A 337 -6.03 39.06 -19.45
C ASN A 337 -5.89 39.54 -17.99
N ARG A 338 -4.73 39.35 -17.36
CA ARG A 338 -4.48 39.65 -15.95
C ARG A 338 -3.14 40.36 -15.78
N GLU A 339 -3.05 41.23 -14.78
CA GLU A 339 -1.88 42.09 -14.56
C GLU A 339 -0.97 41.57 -13.43
N GLU A 340 -1.43 40.60 -12.64
CA GLU A 340 -0.72 40.11 -11.45
C GLU A 340 0.60 39.38 -11.76
N GLY A 341 0.77 38.87 -12.98
CA GLY A 341 1.98 38.19 -13.43
C GLY A 341 2.24 36.85 -12.74
N CYS A 342 3.51 36.47 -12.62
CA CYS A 342 4.00 35.27 -11.94
C CYS A 342 5.23 35.57 -11.07
N THR A 343 5.63 34.61 -10.25
CA THR A 343 6.87 34.63 -9.47
C THR A 343 7.85 33.56 -9.97
N SER A 344 9.00 33.43 -9.29
CA SER A 344 9.96 32.34 -9.56
C SER A 344 9.35 30.94 -9.43
N ARG A 345 8.25 30.80 -8.68
CA ARG A 345 7.52 29.53 -8.52
C ARG A 345 6.94 28.99 -9.82
N ALA A 346 6.55 29.85 -10.77
CA ALA A 346 6.08 29.39 -12.08
C ALA A 346 7.16 28.60 -12.83
N MET A 347 8.39 29.12 -12.85
CA MET A 347 9.53 28.48 -13.53
C MET A 347 9.95 27.20 -12.81
N ASP A 348 10.10 27.26 -11.48
CA ASP A 348 10.47 26.11 -10.66
C ASP A 348 9.41 25.00 -10.74
N GLY A 349 8.13 25.33 -10.56
CA GLY A 349 7.01 24.38 -10.65
C GLY A 349 6.90 23.71 -12.02
N ALA A 350 7.01 24.49 -13.10
CA ALA A 350 7.00 23.96 -14.46
C ALA A 350 8.20 23.03 -14.74
N ALA A 351 9.39 23.38 -14.23
CA ALA A 351 10.58 22.55 -14.39
C ALA A 351 10.52 21.26 -13.56
N ARG A 352 10.09 21.38 -12.30
CA ARG A 352 9.89 20.28 -11.35
C ARG A 352 8.92 19.22 -11.87
N ASN A 353 7.88 19.62 -12.61
CA ASN A 353 6.88 18.72 -13.19
C ASN A 353 7.12 18.43 -14.69
N GLY A 354 8.27 18.84 -15.24
CA GLY A 354 8.71 18.41 -16.57
C GLY A 354 8.03 19.13 -17.73
N HIS A 355 7.32 20.23 -17.47
CA HIS A 355 6.56 21.00 -18.45
C HIS A 355 7.47 21.91 -19.29
N LEU A 356 8.32 21.30 -20.12
CA LEU A 356 9.31 21.99 -20.95
C LEU A 356 8.69 23.09 -21.85
N THR A 357 7.47 22.90 -22.33
CA THR A 357 6.76 23.90 -23.15
C THR A 357 6.46 25.18 -22.36
N VAL A 358 6.04 25.04 -21.11
CA VAL A 358 5.81 26.16 -20.19
C VAL A 358 7.14 26.81 -19.80
N VAL A 359 8.17 26.03 -19.48
CA VAL A 359 9.53 26.54 -19.18
C VAL A 359 10.07 27.40 -20.33
N LYS A 360 9.97 26.91 -21.57
CA LYS A 360 10.38 27.65 -22.77
C LYS A 360 9.57 28.93 -22.95
N TRP A 361 8.26 28.86 -22.75
CA TRP A 361 7.38 30.01 -22.88
C TRP A 361 7.69 31.08 -21.82
N LEU A 362 7.80 30.71 -20.53
CA LEU A 362 8.14 31.63 -19.45
C LEU A 362 9.49 32.33 -19.69
N HIS A 363 10.49 31.59 -20.16
CA HIS A 363 11.79 32.17 -20.51
C HIS A 363 11.70 33.13 -21.70
N GLY A 364 10.97 32.75 -22.76
CA GLY A 364 10.77 33.57 -23.95
C GLY A 364 9.95 34.83 -23.71
N ALA A 365 8.98 34.77 -22.79
CA ALA A 365 8.15 35.91 -22.36
C ALA A 365 8.88 36.91 -21.43
N GLY A 366 10.20 36.76 -21.24
CA GLY A 366 11.00 37.65 -20.42
C GLY A 366 10.78 37.49 -18.90
N LYS A 367 10.06 36.46 -18.45
CA LYS A 367 9.83 36.15 -17.02
C LYS A 367 11.06 35.44 -16.43
N LYS A 368 12.22 36.08 -16.53
CA LYS A 368 13.54 35.53 -16.15
C LYS A 368 13.78 35.76 -14.66
N PHE A 369 13.10 34.99 -13.82
CA PHE A 369 13.41 34.98 -12.39
C PHE A 369 14.72 34.24 -12.15
N TYR A 370 15.64 34.83 -11.38
CA TYR A 370 16.81 34.12 -10.86
C TYR A 370 16.33 33.10 -9.82
N CYS A 371 16.57 31.81 -10.09
CA CYS A 371 16.25 30.74 -9.15
C CYS A 371 17.25 29.60 -9.34
N PRO A 372 18.19 29.40 -8.39
CA PRO A 372 19.29 28.44 -8.54
C PRO A 372 18.84 26.98 -8.42
N PHE A 373 17.64 26.72 -7.90
CA PHE A 373 17.15 25.38 -7.61
C PHE A 373 16.31 24.75 -8.73
N VAL A 374 16.04 25.48 -9.83
CA VAL A 374 15.16 25.01 -10.91
C VAL A 374 15.71 23.74 -11.57
N MET A 375 17.03 23.67 -11.76
CA MET A 375 17.68 22.48 -12.31
C MET A 375 17.66 21.32 -11.32
N ASP A 376 17.84 21.59 -10.02
CA ASP A 376 17.77 20.60 -8.94
C ASP A 376 16.38 19.95 -8.92
N SER A 377 15.31 20.77 -8.93
CA SER A 377 13.92 20.32 -8.99
C SER A 377 13.63 19.45 -10.22
N ALA A 378 14.13 19.84 -11.39
CA ALA A 378 13.97 19.07 -12.63
C ALA A 378 14.76 17.75 -12.59
N ALA A 379 15.96 17.76 -12.01
CA ALA A 379 16.79 16.57 -11.85
C ALA A 379 16.19 15.57 -10.85
N ALA A 380 15.68 16.07 -9.73
CA ALA A 380 15.00 15.29 -8.70
C ALA A 380 13.81 14.48 -9.25
N ASN A 381 13.10 15.01 -10.24
CA ASN A 381 11.93 14.37 -10.86
C ASN A 381 12.25 13.68 -12.22
N GLY A 382 13.54 13.53 -12.55
CA GLY A 382 13.96 12.74 -13.71
C GLY A 382 13.73 13.43 -15.06
N HIS A 383 13.49 14.74 -15.06
CA HIS A 383 13.15 15.49 -16.27
C HIS A 383 14.40 15.91 -17.05
N LEU A 384 15.16 14.93 -17.56
CA LEU A 384 16.42 15.14 -18.27
C LEU A 384 16.31 16.16 -19.42
N ARG A 385 15.17 16.20 -20.14
CA ARG A 385 14.94 17.17 -21.23
C ARG A 385 14.89 18.61 -20.72
N VAL A 386 14.32 18.82 -19.53
CA VAL A 386 14.28 20.13 -18.88
C VAL A 386 15.67 20.47 -18.35
N VAL A 387 16.36 19.55 -17.69
CA VAL A 387 17.74 19.74 -17.20
C VAL A 387 18.68 20.19 -18.31
N LYS A 388 18.70 19.47 -19.45
CA LYS A 388 19.52 19.84 -20.62
C LYS A 388 19.18 21.23 -21.14
N TRP A 389 17.88 21.53 -21.27
CA TRP A 389 17.45 22.82 -21.76
C TRP A 389 17.84 23.97 -20.81
N LEU A 390 17.65 23.79 -19.49
CA LEU A 390 18.06 24.75 -18.47
C LEU A 390 19.57 24.99 -18.51
N HIS A 391 20.37 23.93 -18.67
CA HIS A 391 21.83 24.02 -18.78
C HIS A 391 22.28 24.83 -20.01
N GLU A 392 21.63 24.63 -21.15
CA GLU A 392 21.97 25.33 -22.40
C GLU A 392 21.54 26.81 -22.41
N HIS A 393 20.44 27.14 -21.74
CA HIS A 393 19.76 28.44 -21.88
C HIS A 393 19.84 29.32 -20.64
N ARG A 394 20.42 28.82 -19.55
CA ARG A 394 20.48 29.52 -18.28
C ARG A 394 21.81 29.34 -17.56
N SER A 395 22.21 30.36 -16.81
CA SER A 395 23.53 30.43 -16.17
C SER A 395 23.53 30.14 -14.67
N GLU A 396 22.36 29.95 -14.03
CA GLU A 396 22.31 29.73 -12.57
C GLU A 396 22.93 28.41 -12.13
N GLY A 397 22.90 27.38 -12.99
CA GLY A 397 23.45 26.07 -12.68
C GLY A 397 22.54 25.20 -11.81
N CYS A 398 23.16 24.29 -11.06
CA CYS A 398 22.51 23.40 -10.08
C CYS A 398 23.33 23.38 -8.79
N THR A 399 22.87 22.65 -7.78
CA THR A 399 23.64 22.33 -6.58
C THR A 399 23.93 20.83 -6.51
N GLU A 400 24.63 20.38 -5.47
CA GLU A 400 24.84 18.94 -5.21
C GLU A 400 23.52 18.17 -5.05
N ASP A 401 22.43 18.86 -4.66
CA ASP A 401 21.10 18.28 -4.49
C ASP A 401 20.50 17.75 -5.79
N ALA A 402 20.91 18.28 -6.96
CA ALA A 402 20.47 17.75 -8.25
C ALA A 402 20.83 16.27 -8.39
N MET A 403 22.07 15.89 -8.07
CA MET A 403 22.52 14.50 -8.16
C MET A 403 22.06 13.67 -6.97
N ASN A 404 22.02 14.25 -5.76
CA ASN A 404 21.51 13.56 -4.57
C ASN A 404 20.05 13.12 -4.77
N TYR A 405 19.17 14.03 -5.17
CA TYR A 405 17.76 13.72 -5.40
C TYR A 405 17.53 12.87 -6.66
N ALA A 406 18.27 13.09 -7.75
CA ALA A 406 18.20 12.19 -8.91
C ALA A 406 18.56 10.74 -8.52
N SER A 407 19.51 10.57 -7.61
CA SER A 407 19.90 9.25 -7.09
C SER A 407 18.81 8.66 -6.18
N ARG A 408 18.20 9.48 -5.32
CA ARG A 408 17.09 9.09 -4.45
C ARG A 408 15.90 8.50 -5.20
N PHE A 409 15.56 9.07 -6.36
CA PHE A 409 14.42 8.65 -7.17
C PHE A 409 14.81 7.74 -8.35
N GLY A 410 16.07 7.30 -8.41
CA GLY A 410 16.50 6.28 -9.37
C GLY A 410 16.71 6.76 -10.79
N HIS A 411 16.88 8.07 -11.01
CA HIS A 411 17.05 8.68 -12.33
C HIS A 411 18.50 8.56 -12.81
N LEU A 412 18.94 7.33 -13.10
CA LEU A 412 20.32 7.02 -13.49
C LEU A 412 20.80 7.80 -14.73
N ASP A 413 19.90 8.09 -15.67
CA ASP A 413 20.18 8.89 -16.87
C ASP A 413 20.51 10.35 -16.52
N VAL A 414 19.76 10.94 -15.58
CA VAL A 414 20.04 12.27 -15.03
C VAL A 414 21.33 12.26 -14.22
N VAL A 415 21.56 11.27 -13.35
CA VAL A 415 22.81 11.13 -12.57
C VAL A 415 24.03 11.08 -13.49
N LYS A 416 23.98 10.21 -14.52
CA LYS A 416 25.04 10.14 -15.54
C LYS A 416 25.21 11.48 -16.25
N TRP A 417 24.12 12.13 -16.66
CA TRP A 417 24.22 13.38 -17.38
C TRP A 417 24.84 14.49 -16.52
N LEU A 418 24.39 14.64 -15.27
CA LEU A 418 24.94 15.60 -14.32
C LEU A 418 26.44 15.35 -14.10
N HIS A 419 26.85 14.11 -13.88
CA HIS A 419 28.26 13.78 -13.70
C HIS A 419 29.17 14.18 -14.87
N HIS A 420 28.70 14.07 -16.11
CA HIS A 420 29.51 14.39 -17.28
C HIS A 420 29.49 15.89 -17.65
N ASN A 421 28.49 16.66 -17.21
CA ASN A 421 28.24 18.03 -17.70
C ASN A 421 28.26 19.09 -16.60
N ARG A 422 28.28 18.69 -15.32
CA ARG A 422 28.26 19.57 -14.14
C ARG A 422 29.44 19.25 -13.22
N SER A 423 29.82 20.22 -12.38
CA SER A 423 30.99 20.14 -11.50
C SER A 423 30.64 20.30 -10.01
N GLU A 424 29.35 20.42 -9.69
CA GLU A 424 28.84 20.66 -8.32
C GLU A 424 28.90 19.42 -7.42
N ASP A 425 29.39 18.30 -7.95
CA ASP A 425 29.57 17.03 -7.26
C ASP A 425 28.27 16.50 -6.60
N CYS A 426 28.39 15.54 -5.67
CA CYS A 426 27.28 15.02 -4.87
C CYS A 426 27.78 14.74 -3.46
N SER A 427 26.88 14.51 -2.51
CA SER A 427 27.26 14.12 -1.15
C SER A 427 27.07 12.62 -0.93
N ALA A 428 27.43 12.12 0.25
CA ALA A 428 27.14 10.74 0.65
C ALA A 428 25.64 10.40 0.58
N PHE A 429 24.76 11.41 0.61
CA PHE A 429 23.31 11.23 0.45
C PHE A 429 22.92 10.64 -0.90
N ALA A 430 23.69 10.86 -1.97
CA ALA A 430 23.39 10.25 -3.26
C ALA A 430 23.37 8.72 -3.16
N LEU A 431 24.39 8.12 -2.51
CA LEU A 431 24.48 6.67 -2.36
C LEU A 431 23.57 6.15 -1.24
N ASP A 432 23.47 6.88 -0.11
CA ASP A 432 22.56 6.53 0.98
C ASP A 432 21.09 6.46 0.52
N TRP A 433 20.63 7.47 -0.22
CA TRP A 433 19.26 7.51 -0.74
C TRP A 433 19.05 6.51 -1.86
N ALA A 434 19.99 6.36 -2.79
CA ALA A 434 19.87 5.32 -3.82
C ALA A 434 19.75 3.92 -3.20
N ALA A 435 20.49 3.66 -2.11
CA ALA A 435 20.40 2.41 -1.37
C ALA A 435 19.06 2.25 -0.64
N ALA A 436 18.63 3.27 0.09
CA ALA A 436 17.38 3.27 0.84
C ALA A 436 16.17 2.99 -0.06
N TYR A 437 16.15 3.49 -1.29
CA TYR A 437 15.06 3.31 -2.26
C TYR A 437 15.29 2.17 -3.27
N GLY A 438 16.33 1.36 -3.09
CA GLY A 438 16.50 0.11 -3.83
C GLY A 438 17.04 0.26 -5.25
N HIS A 439 17.60 1.42 -5.60
CA HIS A 439 18.14 1.73 -6.93
C HIS A 439 19.55 1.12 -7.10
N LEU A 440 19.60 -0.21 -7.23
CA LEU A 440 20.85 -0.98 -7.29
C LEU A 440 21.78 -0.56 -8.44
N ASP A 441 21.22 -0.18 -9.58
CA ASP A 441 21.95 0.33 -10.74
C ASP A 441 22.61 1.67 -10.47
N VAL A 442 21.91 2.59 -9.79
CA VAL A 442 22.47 3.86 -9.30
C VAL A 442 23.54 3.60 -8.25
N VAL A 443 23.30 2.72 -7.28
CA VAL A 443 24.30 2.35 -6.24
C VAL A 443 25.60 1.83 -6.87
N LYS A 444 25.49 0.88 -7.81
CA LYS A 444 26.65 0.33 -8.53
C LYS A 444 27.37 1.40 -9.35
N TRP A 445 26.60 2.27 -10.01
CA TRP A 445 27.18 3.33 -10.83
C TRP A 445 27.89 4.38 -9.98
N LEU A 446 27.26 4.88 -8.91
CA LEU A 446 27.87 5.82 -7.96
C LEU A 446 29.12 5.21 -7.32
N HIS A 447 29.08 3.96 -6.87
CA HIS A 447 30.25 3.29 -6.33
C HIS A 447 31.44 3.26 -7.31
N ALA A 448 31.18 3.02 -8.59
CA ALA A 448 32.22 2.91 -9.61
C ALA A 448 32.80 4.26 -10.08
N HIS A 449 32.03 5.35 -9.99
CA HIS A 449 32.39 6.64 -10.60
C HIS A 449 32.55 7.79 -9.61
N ARG A 450 32.14 7.61 -8.34
CA ARG A 450 32.15 8.64 -7.29
C ARG A 450 32.96 8.17 -6.08
N ARG A 451 33.48 9.10 -5.28
CA ARG A 451 34.41 8.86 -4.16
C ARG A 451 33.87 9.27 -2.79
N GLU A 452 32.73 9.95 -2.77
CA GLU A 452 32.11 10.52 -1.57
C GLU A 452 31.60 9.46 -0.60
N GLY A 453 31.30 8.27 -1.11
CA GLY A 453 30.94 7.11 -0.31
C GLY A 453 29.50 7.13 0.21
N CYS A 454 29.27 6.44 1.32
CA CYS A 454 27.99 6.37 2.01
C CYS A 454 28.19 6.41 3.52
N THR A 455 27.09 6.39 4.26
CA THR A 455 27.09 6.18 5.71
C THR A 455 26.52 4.79 6.04
N THR A 456 26.54 4.40 7.31
CA THR A 456 25.83 3.19 7.79
C THR A 456 24.33 3.22 7.46
N TRP A 457 23.78 4.41 7.22
CA TRP A 457 22.37 4.61 6.90
C TRP A 457 21.97 4.00 5.56
N ALA A 458 22.89 3.88 4.60
CA ALA A 458 22.65 3.19 3.33
C ALA A 458 22.20 1.75 3.56
N MET A 459 22.96 0.99 4.35
CA MET A 459 22.68 -0.42 4.61
C MET A 459 21.51 -0.60 5.59
N ASP A 460 21.43 0.25 6.63
CA ASP A 460 20.31 0.23 7.58
C ASP A 460 18.96 0.47 6.89
N SER A 461 18.89 1.46 5.99
CA SER A 461 17.66 1.79 5.26
C SER A 461 17.36 0.77 4.16
N ALA A 462 18.36 0.32 3.40
CA ALA A 462 18.17 -0.75 2.42
C ALA A 462 17.65 -2.04 3.09
N ALA A 463 18.09 -2.33 4.31
CA ALA A 463 17.60 -3.46 5.07
C ALA A 463 16.15 -3.27 5.55
N ARG A 464 15.81 -2.06 6.03
CA ARG A 464 14.44 -1.70 6.45
C ARG A 464 13.42 -1.83 5.32
N GLU A 465 13.78 -1.47 4.09
CA GLU A 465 12.91 -1.56 2.90
C GLU A 465 13.05 -2.90 2.15
N GLY A 466 13.86 -3.84 2.66
CA GLY A 466 13.93 -5.21 2.14
C GLY A 466 14.75 -5.37 0.87
N HIS A 467 15.59 -4.38 0.52
CA HIS A 467 16.43 -4.39 -0.67
C HIS A 467 17.69 -5.26 -0.47
N LEU A 468 17.51 -6.58 -0.32
CA LEU A 468 18.58 -7.54 0.00
C LEU A 468 19.77 -7.47 -0.99
N GLU A 469 19.50 -7.30 -2.28
CA GLU A 469 20.58 -7.23 -3.28
C GLU A 469 21.41 -5.94 -3.17
N VAL A 470 20.79 -4.84 -2.71
CA VAL A 470 21.52 -3.62 -2.34
C VAL A 470 22.34 -3.86 -1.08
N VAL A 471 21.77 -4.47 -0.04
CA VAL A 471 22.49 -4.82 1.20
C VAL A 471 23.73 -5.67 0.91
N LYS A 472 23.60 -6.72 0.08
CA LYS A 472 24.72 -7.56 -0.37
C LYS A 472 25.77 -6.75 -1.14
N SER A 473 25.33 -5.88 -2.04
CA SER A 473 26.25 -5.04 -2.82
C SER A 473 27.00 -4.05 -1.94
N LEU A 474 26.33 -3.39 -1.00
CA LEU A 474 26.97 -2.51 -0.02
C LEU A 474 27.96 -3.30 0.82
N HIS A 475 27.59 -4.47 1.34
CA HIS A 475 28.51 -5.31 2.11
C HIS A 475 29.75 -5.75 1.33
N GLN A 476 29.60 -6.05 0.03
CA GLN A 476 30.71 -6.48 -0.81
C GLN A 476 31.70 -5.35 -1.11
N TYR A 477 31.20 -4.12 -1.29
CA TYR A 477 31.99 -3.02 -1.87
C TYR A 477 32.24 -1.84 -0.93
N ARG A 478 31.59 -1.79 0.24
CA ARG A 478 31.66 -0.68 1.21
C ARG A 478 32.12 -1.18 2.57
N GLU A 479 32.93 -0.37 3.25
CA GLU A 479 33.53 -0.70 4.55
C GLU A 479 32.75 -0.08 5.72
N GLU A 480 31.86 0.88 5.44
CA GLU A 480 31.11 1.62 6.45
C GLU A 480 30.19 0.74 7.31
N GLY A 481 29.70 -0.37 6.74
CA GLY A 481 28.89 -1.35 7.47
C GLY A 481 27.45 -0.91 7.77
N CYS A 482 26.89 -1.45 8.85
CA CYS A 482 25.54 -1.15 9.33
C CYS A 482 25.52 -1.00 10.85
N THR A 483 24.36 -0.66 11.41
CA THR A 483 24.14 -0.68 12.85
C THR A 483 23.15 -1.79 13.23
N THR A 484 22.81 -1.90 14.52
CA THR A 484 21.72 -2.78 14.97
C THR A 484 20.37 -2.42 14.33
N ALA A 485 20.24 -1.20 13.78
CA ALA A 485 19.03 -0.76 13.09
C ALA A 485 18.74 -1.59 11.83
N ALA A 486 19.75 -1.99 11.04
CA ALA A 486 19.54 -2.83 9.86
C ALA A 486 18.70 -4.07 10.15
N MET A 487 19.12 -4.88 11.13
CA MET A 487 18.40 -6.11 11.47
C MET A 487 17.10 -5.83 12.21
N SER A 488 17.07 -4.84 13.10
CA SER A 488 15.86 -4.51 13.89
C SER A 488 14.73 -3.97 13.02
N SER A 489 15.06 -3.12 12.06
CA SER A 489 14.12 -2.55 11.11
C SER A 489 13.71 -3.54 10.04
N ALA A 490 14.63 -4.37 9.53
CA ALA A 490 14.26 -5.49 8.65
C ALA A 490 13.31 -6.48 9.34
N ALA A 491 13.50 -6.74 10.64
CA ALA A 491 12.62 -7.57 11.44
C ALA A 491 11.23 -6.93 11.64
N ALA A 492 11.19 -5.63 11.92
CA ALA A 492 9.95 -4.88 12.06
C ALA A 492 9.14 -4.79 10.76
N SER A 493 9.81 -4.79 9.59
CA SER A 493 9.18 -4.79 8.26
C SER A 493 8.94 -6.19 7.67
N GLY A 494 9.34 -7.26 8.37
CA GLY A 494 9.09 -8.64 7.92
C GLY A 494 10.01 -9.13 6.80
N HIS A 495 11.16 -8.50 6.59
CA HIS A 495 12.11 -8.90 5.55
C HIS A 495 12.99 -10.06 6.01
N PHE A 496 12.41 -11.24 6.21
CA PHE A 496 13.07 -12.41 6.77
C PHE A 496 14.38 -12.79 6.06
N ALA A 497 14.40 -12.77 4.72
CA ALA A 497 15.61 -13.07 3.95
C ALA A 497 16.76 -12.10 4.28
N THR A 498 16.44 -10.82 4.50
CA THR A 498 17.40 -9.79 4.93
C THR A 498 17.83 -10.00 6.37
N VAL A 499 16.91 -10.30 7.29
CA VAL A 499 17.23 -10.60 8.69
C VAL A 499 18.18 -11.79 8.80
N ARG A 500 17.87 -12.90 8.12
CA ARG A 500 18.72 -14.09 8.08
C ARG A 500 20.10 -13.77 7.52
N TRP A 501 20.15 -13.09 6.37
CA TRP A 501 21.41 -12.74 5.74
C TRP A 501 22.26 -11.82 6.63
N LEU A 502 21.67 -10.81 7.25
CA LEU A 502 22.36 -9.94 8.20
C LEU A 502 22.89 -10.73 9.41
N HIS A 503 22.12 -11.68 9.93
CA HIS A 503 22.56 -12.51 11.06
C HIS A 503 23.75 -13.42 10.71
N GLU A 504 23.77 -13.95 9.49
CA GLU A 504 24.83 -14.84 9.01
C GLU A 504 26.12 -14.11 8.62
N ASN A 505 26.02 -12.84 8.18
CA ASN A 505 27.14 -12.11 7.56
C ASN A 505 27.60 -10.86 8.34
N ARG A 506 26.87 -10.45 9.40
CA ARG A 506 27.15 -9.26 10.21
C ARG A 506 27.14 -9.60 11.70
N SER A 507 27.93 -8.85 12.48
CA SER A 507 28.12 -9.09 13.92
C SER A 507 27.32 -8.15 14.82
N GLU A 508 26.72 -7.10 14.26
CA GLU A 508 26.02 -6.05 14.98
C GLU A 508 24.77 -6.56 15.71
N GLY A 509 24.09 -7.57 15.14
CA GLY A 509 22.86 -8.14 15.71
C GLY A 509 21.66 -7.19 15.63
N CYS A 510 20.69 -7.38 16.53
CA CYS A 510 19.47 -6.58 16.61
C CYS A 510 19.28 -5.93 17.99
N ALA A 511 18.46 -4.88 18.03
CA ALA A 511 18.02 -4.24 19.25
C ALA A 511 17.05 -5.14 20.04
N SER A 512 16.94 -4.88 21.34
CA SER A 512 16.13 -5.65 22.29
C SER A 512 14.62 -5.68 21.97
N ASN A 513 14.12 -4.68 21.24
CA ASN A 513 12.70 -4.55 20.87
C ASN A 513 12.37 -5.08 19.47
N ALA A 514 13.34 -5.66 18.74
CA ALA A 514 13.12 -6.16 17.38
C ALA A 514 12.00 -7.22 17.32
N MET A 515 11.98 -8.13 18.30
CA MET A 515 10.94 -9.16 18.40
C MET A 515 9.56 -8.58 18.70
N ALA A 516 9.47 -7.62 19.64
CA ALA A 516 8.21 -6.95 19.96
C ALA A 516 7.62 -6.22 18.73
N ARG A 517 8.47 -5.59 17.91
CA ARG A 517 8.05 -4.96 16.65
C ARG A 517 7.60 -5.98 15.61
N ALA A 518 8.33 -7.08 15.43
CA ALA A 518 7.93 -8.16 14.52
C ALA A 518 6.58 -8.79 14.95
N ILE A 519 6.33 -8.94 16.25
CA ILE A 519 5.06 -9.41 16.80
C ILE A 519 3.93 -8.41 16.53
N ALA A 520 4.16 -7.12 16.78
CA ALA A 520 3.16 -6.08 16.61
C ALA A 520 2.61 -6.00 15.18
N VAL A 521 3.44 -6.31 14.18
CA VAL A 521 3.05 -6.32 12.76
C VAL A 521 2.64 -7.73 12.27
N GLY A 522 3.01 -8.79 13.00
CA GLY A 522 2.63 -10.17 12.70
C GLY A 522 3.59 -10.93 11.79
N HIS A 523 4.90 -10.66 11.85
CA HIS A 523 5.92 -11.35 11.06
C HIS A 523 6.39 -12.65 11.73
N PHE A 524 5.60 -13.72 11.61
CA PHE A 524 5.79 -14.96 12.38
C PHE A 524 7.12 -15.69 12.08
N ASP A 525 7.56 -15.70 10.82
CA ASP A 525 8.86 -16.26 10.41
C ASP A 525 10.04 -15.57 11.10
N VAL A 526 10.02 -14.24 11.14
CA VAL A 526 11.01 -13.42 11.86
C VAL A 526 10.96 -13.70 13.36
N VAL A 527 9.76 -13.81 13.95
CA VAL A 527 9.56 -14.10 15.37
C VAL A 527 10.16 -15.46 15.76
N LEU A 528 9.91 -16.50 14.95
CA LEU A 528 10.49 -17.83 15.18
C LEU A 528 12.02 -17.80 15.09
N PHE A 529 12.57 -17.13 14.09
CA PHE A 529 14.01 -17.03 13.88
C PHE A 529 14.72 -16.28 15.02
N LEU A 530 14.19 -15.12 15.43
CA LEU A 530 14.77 -14.34 16.53
C LEU A 530 14.76 -15.12 17.85
N ARG A 531 13.71 -15.92 18.09
CA ARG A 531 13.63 -16.80 19.25
C ARG A 531 14.63 -17.96 19.18
N GLU A 532 14.71 -18.65 18.05
CA GLU A 532 15.65 -19.75 17.84
C GLU A 532 17.09 -19.30 18.11
N LYS A 533 17.47 -18.12 17.61
CA LYS A 533 18.80 -17.55 17.80
C LYS A 533 19.02 -16.88 19.15
N ARG A 534 18.05 -16.94 20.07
CA ARG A 534 18.12 -16.37 21.43
C ARG A 534 18.48 -14.88 21.46
N LEU A 535 18.05 -14.12 20.46
CA LEU A 535 18.32 -12.69 20.36
C LEU A 535 17.28 -11.90 21.19
N PHE A 536 17.34 -12.00 22.53
CA PHE A 536 16.31 -11.46 23.44
C PHE A 536 16.82 -10.48 24.52
N LYS A 537 16.07 -9.41 24.73
CA LYS A 537 15.82 -8.71 26.01
C LYS A 537 14.44 -8.10 25.92
N VAL A 538 13.39 -8.85 26.26
CA VAL A 538 12.05 -8.36 25.96
C VAL A 538 11.51 -7.41 27.01
N ASN A 539 11.05 -6.26 26.56
CA ASN A 539 10.23 -5.34 27.34
C ASN A 539 9.01 -4.99 26.47
N TYR A 540 7.89 -5.67 26.72
CA TYR A 540 6.62 -5.44 26.03
C TYR A 540 5.86 -4.22 26.55
N ALA A 541 6.39 -3.52 27.57
CA ALA A 541 5.74 -2.37 28.21
C ALA A 541 5.82 -1.06 27.39
N ALA A 542 6.03 -1.14 26.07
CA ALA A 542 6.08 0.02 25.20
C ALA A 542 4.72 0.32 24.56
N GLY A 543 3.69 0.54 25.39
CA GLY A 543 2.50 1.39 25.12
C GLY A 543 1.66 1.18 23.86
N ASN A 544 1.96 0.22 22.98
CA ASN A 544 1.31 0.06 21.69
C ASN A 544 0.37 -1.15 21.72
N ALA A 545 -0.89 -0.94 21.35
CA ALA A 545 -1.80 -2.04 21.08
C ALA A 545 -1.27 -2.86 19.90
N ILE A 546 -1.18 -4.17 20.08
CA ILE A 546 -0.92 -5.11 19.00
C ILE A 546 -2.21 -5.22 18.18
N GLU A 547 -2.23 -4.65 16.98
CA GLU A 547 -3.31 -4.96 16.03
C GLU A 547 -3.19 -6.43 15.65
N CYS A 548 -4.19 -7.22 16.07
CA CYS A 548 -3.93 -8.59 16.43
C CYS A 548 -3.49 -9.41 15.22
N PRO A 549 -2.30 -10.04 15.26
CA PRO A 549 -1.88 -11.00 14.27
C PRO A 549 -2.80 -12.23 14.33
N ARG A 550 -2.80 -13.00 13.25
CA ARG A 550 -3.69 -14.17 13.09
C ARG A 550 -3.62 -15.11 14.29
N LEU A 551 -4.68 -15.90 14.45
CA LEU A 551 -4.89 -16.83 15.56
C LEU A 551 -3.66 -17.70 15.86
N GLU A 552 -2.92 -18.12 14.83
CA GLU A 552 -1.73 -18.96 14.95
C GLU A 552 -0.60 -18.28 15.74
N LEU A 553 -0.30 -17.01 15.44
CA LEU A 553 0.73 -16.27 16.17
C LEU A 553 0.27 -15.98 17.61
N MET A 554 -1.02 -15.68 17.80
CA MET A 554 -1.55 -15.44 19.15
C MET A 554 -1.49 -16.70 20.03
N ARG A 555 -1.85 -17.86 19.48
CA ARG A 555 -1.69 -19.15 20.16
C ARG A 555 -0.23 -19.40 20.53
N TRP A 556 0.67 -19.19 19.58
CA TRP A 556 2.11 -19.35 19.82
C TRP A 556 2.60 -18.43 20.94
N LEU A 557 2.17 -17.16 20.95
CA LEU A 557 2.53 -16.19 21.98
C LEU A 557 2.02 -16.60 23.37
N LEU A 558 0.78 -17.07 23.49
CA LEU A 558 0.25 -17.55 24.77
C LEU A 558 0.97 -18.81 25.26
N GLU A 559 1.36 -19.71 24.37
CA GLU A 559 2.07 -20.95 24.74
C GLU A 559 3.53 -20.69 25.15
N ASN A 560 4.17 -19.66 24.58
CA ASN A 560 5.62 -19.49 24.66
C ASN A 560 6.09 -18.23 25.37
N ALA A 561 5.21 -17.25 25.59
CA ALA A 561 5.53 -15.93 26.14
C ALA A 561 4.38 -15.40 27.02
N SER A 562 3.64 -16.25 27.74
CA SER A 562 2.44 -15.84 28.49
C SER A 562 2.69 -14.73 29.52
N ALA A 563 3.73 -14.86 30.35
CA ALA A 563 4.10 -13.87 31.38
C ALA A 563 4.56 -12.54 30.78
N GLU A 564 5.07 -12.59 29.56
CA GLU A 564 5.58 -11.46 28.80
C GLU A 564 4.46 -10.59 28.19
N LEU A 565 3.24 -11.13 28.09
CA LEU A 565 2.07 -10.46 27.50
C LEU A 565 1.17 -9.76 28.54
N GLU A 566 1.54 -9.77 29.82
CA GLU A 566 0.77 -9.11 30.87
C GLU A 566 0.69 -7.60 30.61
N GLY A 567 -0.54 -7.06 30.63
CA GLY A 567 -0.79 -5.64 30.36
C GLY A 567 -0.70 -5.23 28.88
N VAL A 568 -0.48 -6.17 27.96
CA VAL A 568 -0.48 -5.91 26.51
C VAL A 568 -1.92 -5.84 25.98
N TRP A 569 -2.18 -4.83 25.14
CA TRP A 569 -3.48 -4.59 24.52
C TRP A 569 -3.51 -5.22 23.13
N PHE A 570 -4.62 -5.85 22.77
CA PHE A 570 -4.85 -6.48 21.47
C PHE A 570 -6.09 -5.89 20.83
N ARG A 571 -5.99 -5.49 19.56
CA ARG A 571 -7.14 -4.97 18.78
C ARG A 571 -7.54 -5.96 17.70
N VAL A 572 -8.78 -6.45 17.74
CA VAL A 572 -9.30 -7.46 16.80
C VAL A 572 -10.48 -6.89 16.04
N SER A 573 -10.53 -7.04 14.71
CA SER A 573 -11.71 -6.62 13.93
C SER A 573 -12.94 -7.44 14.33
N ARG A 574 -14.09 -6.78 14.42
CA ARG A 574 -15.39 -7.44 14.66
C ARG A 574 -15.78 -8.43 13.56
N GLY A 575 -15.29 -8.21 12.34
CA GLY A 575 -15.43 -9.18 11.24
C GLY A 575 -14.74 -10.52 11.52
N HIS A 576 -13.68 -10.53 12.32
CA HIS A 576 -13.04 -11.74 12.86
C HIS A 576 -13.77 -12.20 14.14
N TRP A 577 -15.08 -12.42 14.08
CA TRP A 577 -15.90 -12.77 15.25
C TRP A 577 -15.37 -14.00 16.00
N HIS A 578 -14.88 -15.01 15.28
CA HIS A 578 -14.32 -16.21 15.88
C HIS A 578 -13.07 -15.93 16.73
N MET A 579 -12.21 -15.00 16.28
CA MET A 579 -11.05 -14.58 17.06
C MET A 579 -11.48 -13.86 18.34
N ASN A 580 -12.51 -13.01 18.27
CA ASN A 580 -13.06 -12.33 19.46
C ASN A 580 -13.63 -13.33 20.47
N GLU A 581 -14.37 -14.35 20.03
CA GLU A 581 -14.83 -15.42 20.92
C GLU A 581 -13.67 -16.21 21.52
N TRP A 582 -12.66 -16.51 20.70
CA TRP A 582 -11.48 -17.23 21.14
C TRP A 582 -10.73 -16.46 22.22
N MET A 583 -10.52 -15.14 22.05
CA MET A 583 -9.89 -14.27 23.06
C MET A 583 -10.63 -14.32 24.39
N GLN A 584 -11.96 -14.25 24.35
CA GLN A 584 -12.80 -14.31 25.54
C GLN A 584 -12.66 -15.66 26.26
N ARG A 585 -12.67 -16.78 25.52
CA ARG A 585 -12.54 -18.13 26.08
C ARG A 585 -11.17 -18.39 26.70
N HIS A 586 -10.12 -17.67 26.26
CA HIS A 586 -8.75 -17.83 26.74
C HIS A 586 -8.35 -16.81 27.80
N GLY A 587 -9.33 -16.20 28.49
CA GLY A 587 -9.08 -15.37 29.68
C GLY A 587 -8.53 -13.98 29.39
N LEU A 588 -8.75 -13.44 28.19
CA LEU A 588 -8.54 -12.02 27.91
C LEU A 588 -9.82 -11.23 28.22
N ARG A 589 -9.65 -10.04 28.79
CA ARG A 589 -10.73 -9.15 29.17
C ARG A 589 -10.98 -8.12 28.09
N ARG A 590 -12.24 -7.94 27.69
CA ARG A 590 -12.68 -6.86 26.79
C ARG A 590 -12.60 -5.51 27.52
N THR A 591 -11.90 -4.54 26.94
CA THR A 591 -11.73 -3.18 27.52
C THR A 591 -12.54 -2.13 26.77
N TYR A 592 -12.64 -2.26 25.44
CA TYR A 592 -13.35 -1.32 24.57
C TYR A 592 -13.90 -2.05 23.34
N GLN A 593 -15.01 -1.58 22.77
CA GLN A 593 -15.59 -2.10 21.54
C GLN A 593 -16.29 -0.95 20.80
N ASP A 594 -15.95 -0.78 19.51
CA ASP A 594 -16.65 0.12 18.59
C ASP A 594 -17.34 -0.68 17.46
N ASP A 595 -17.80 -0.01 16.40
CA ASP A 595 -18.44 -0.68 15.26
C ASP A 595 -17.48 -1.53 14.42
N ARG A 596 -16.17 -1.33 14.58
CA ARG A 596 -15.12 -1.90 13.71
C ARG A 596 -14.25 -2.94 14.41
N HIS A 597 -13.93 -2.72 15.68
CA HIS A 597 -12.94 -3.46 16.45
C HIS A 597 -13.37 -3.70 17.90
N THR A 598 -12.73 -4.69 18.51
CA THR A 598 -12.79 -4.99 19.93
C THR A 598 -11.37 -4.99 20.48
N ASP A 599 -11.16 -4.21 21.55
CA ASP A 599 -9.89 -4.15 22.27
C ASP A 599 -9.93 -5.11 23.48
N TRP A 600 -8.87 -5.89 23.62
CA TRP A 600 -8.69 -6.94 24.63
C TRP A 600 -7.41 -6.68 25.42
N ILE A 601 -7.39 -7.06 26.71
CA ILE A 601 -6.20 -7.01 27.55
C ILE A 601 -6.02 -8.34 28.30
N ARG A 602 -4.77 -8.80 28.45
CA ARG A 602 -4.45 -9.90 29.35
C ARG A 602 -4.20 -9.35 30.76
N GLN A 603 -5.04 -9.76 31.72
CA GLN A 603 -4.81 -9.51 33.15
C GLN A 603 -4.21 -10.78 33.78
N GLY A 604 -3.19 -10.61 34.62
CA GLY A 604 -2.49 -11.70 35.31
C GLY A 604 -3.42 -12.58 36.14
#